data_AF-A0A7D5SHY1-F1
#
_entry.id   AF-A0A7D5SHY1-F1
#
_cell.length_a   1.000
_cell.length_b   1.000
_cell.length_c   1.000
_cell.angle_alpha   90.00
_cell.angle_beta   90.00
_cell.angle_gamma   90.00
#
_symmetry.space_group_name_H-M   'P 1'
#
loop_
_entity.id
_entity.type
_entity.pdbx_description
1 polymer ?
#
loop_
_entity_poly.entity_id
_entity_poly.type
_entity_poly.pdbx_seq_one_letter_code
_entity_poly.pdbx_strand_id
1 'polypeptide(L)'
;MSHPKRLPRYHTGQGISSIFQVTDREFSSQKQSLSDTSYFNIHLSMCRIWNDRTDGIWLYVEQAVASSLNKPYRQRVYKLTHTGPDEFSSEIFTLKNAKDVIGLAADASKMQLLQFEHIEAKNGCTVILKRNGSVYTGGTQGTDCSSDLRGAAYATTKITLVMGNSFRGIGI
;
A
#
# COMPACT_ATOMS: atom_id res chain seq x y z
N MET A 1 24.49 -15.51 37.24
CA MET A 1 23.23 -14.77 36.98
C MET A 1 23.40 -13.93 35.73
N SER A 2 22.77 -14.33 34.62
CA SER A 2 22.33 -13.42 33.54
C SER A 2 21.40 -14.21 32.62
N HIS A 3 20.08 -14.02 32.78
CA HIS A 3 19.11 -14.55 31.83
C HIS A 3 19.24 -13.77 30.51
N PRO A 4 19.31 -14.43 29.34
CA PRO A 4 19.28 -13.73 28.07
C PRO A 4 17.91 -13.05 27.90
N LYS A 5 17.92 -11.75 27.57
CA LYS A 5 16.71 -10.99 27.24
C LYS A 5 16.02 -11.66 26.06
N ARG A 6 14.81 -12.21 26.27
CA ARG A 6 13.95 -12.67 25.18
C ARG A 6 13.61 -11.48 24.30
N LEU A 7 13.95 -11.57 23.01
CA LEU A 7 13.38 -10.71 21.98
C LEU A 7 11.86 -10.88 21.97
N PRO A 8 11.08 -9.80 21.78
CA PRO A 8 9.62 -9.89 21.78
C PRO A 8 9.19 -10.85 20.67
N ARG A 9 8.45 -11.89 21.03
CA ARG A 9 7.74 -12.72 20.06
C ARG A 9 6.72 -11.80 19.40
N TYR A 10 6.88 -11.57 18.09
CA TYR A 10 5.83 -10.99 17.26
C TYR A 10 4.61 -11.90 17.38
N HIS A 11 3.63 -11.49 18.19
CA HIS A 11 2.28 -12.03 18.06
C HIS A 11 1.79 -11.55 16.71
N THR A 12 1.75 -12.47 15.74
CA THR A 12 0.98 -12.33 14.52
C THR A 12 -0.48 -12.17 14.91
N GLY A 13 -0.89 -10.95 15.25
CA GLY A 13 -2.29 -10.56 15.21
C GLY A 13 -2.79 -10.92 13.82
N GLN A 14 -3.74 -11.85 13.73
CA GLN A 14 -4.23 -12.44 12.47
C GLN A 14 -4.90 -11.42 11.52
N GLY A 15 -4.81 -10.12 11.79
CA GLY A 15 -5.54 -9.05 11.14
C GLY A 15 -4.97 -8.60 9.79
N ILE A 16 -3.75 -8.05 9.74
CA ILE A 16 -3.21 -7.47 8.49
C ILE A 16 -2.65 -8.55 7.56
N SER A 17 -2.05 -9.59 8.15
CA SER A 17 -1.54 -10.70 7.39
C SER A 17 -2.68 -11.36 6.63
N SER A 18 -3.88 -11.52 7.20
CA SER A 18 -5.02 -12.08 6.45
C SER A 18 -5.52 -11.18 5.30
N ILE A 19 -5.36 -9.85 5.38
CA ILE A 19 -5.68 -8.93 4.26
C ILE A 19 -4.78 -9.21 3.05
N PHE A 20 -3.48 -9.36 3.31
CA PHE A 20 -2.43 -9.41 2.29
C PHE A 20 -1.69 -10.77 2.23
N GLN A 21 -2.29 -11.83 2.79
CA GLN A 21 -1.81 -13.23 2.73
C GLN A 21 -2.17 -13.86 1.39
N VAL A 22 -3.28 -13.43 0.79
CA VAL A 22 -3.68 -13.86 -0.55
C VAL A 22 -3.10 -12.87 -1.54
N THR A 23 -2.24 -13.43 -2.39
CA THR A 23 -1.71 -12.93 -3.66
C THR A 23 -2.68 -12.01 -4.40
N ASP A 24 -2.10 -11.02 -5.07
CA ASP A 24 -2.67 -10.21 -6.15
C ASP A 24 -4.11 -9.73 -5.94
N ARG A 25 -4.25 -8.44 -5.60
CA ARG A 25 -5.54 -7.79 -5.38
C ARG A 25 -5.79 -6.74 -6.43
N GLU A 26 -6.97 -6.80 -7.02
CA GLU A 26 -7.47 -5.77 -7.92
C GLU A 26 -8.69 -5.07 -7.33
N PHE A 27 -8.75 -3.75 -7.50
CA PHE A 27 -9.89 -2.94 -7.10
C PHE A 27 -10.24 -1.96 -8.20
N SER A 28 -11.50 -1.54 -8.24
CA SER A 28 -11.98 -0.56 -9.22
C SER A 28 -12.97 0.41 -8.61
N SER A 29 -12.89 1.68 -9.01
CA SER A 29 -13.90 2.70 -8.72
C SER A 29 -15.05 2.72 -9.73
N GLN A 30 -15.21 1.72 -10.59
CA GLN A 30 -16.23 1.70 -11.65
C GLN A 30 -17.64 2.02 -11.15
N LYS A 31 -18.08 1.41 -10.03
CA LYS A 31 -19.41 1.69 -9.45
C LYS A 31 -19.55 3.16 -9.05
N GLN A 32 -18.50 3.78 -8.52
CA GLN A 32 -18.48 5.20 -8.18
C GLN A 32 -18.51 6.05 -9.46
N SER A 33 -17.69 5.77 -10.46
CA SER A 33 -17.63 6.55 -11.70
C SER A 33 -18.92 6.47 -12.52
N LEU A 34 -19.68 5.37 -12.41
CA LEU A 34 -21.01 5.24 -13.01
C LEU A 34 -22.08 6.04 -12.25
N SER A 35 -21.91 6.19 -10.93
CA SER A 35 -22.83 6.96 -10.09
C SER A 35 -22.54 8.46 -10.09
N ASP A 36 -21.28 8.85 -10.27
CA ASP A 36 -20.82 10.24 -10.30
C ASP A 36 -19.71 10.35 -11.36
N THR A 37 -20.07 10.96 -12.49
CA THR A 37 -19.22 11.05 -13.68
C THR A 37 -18.07 12.04 -13.53
N SER A 38 -18.01 12.81 -12.44
CA SER A 38 -16.84 13.63 -12.10
C SER A 38 -15.64 12.78 -11.64
N TYR A 39 -15.87 11.52 -11.24
CA TYR A 39 -14.83 10.57 -10.87
C TYR A 39 -14.43 9.69 -12.04
N PHE A 40 -13.12 9.54 -12.25
CA PHE A 40 -12.59 8.55 -13.18
C PHE A 40 -12.80 7.12 -12.67
N ASN A 41 -12.99 6.17 -13.59
CA ASN A 41 -12.86 4.75 -13.30
C ASN A 41 -11.36 4.40 -13.16
N ILE A 42 -10.91 4.28 -11.93
CA ILE A 42 -9.55 3.95 -11.54
C ILE A 42 -9.49 2.47 -11.21
N HIS A 43 -8.47 1.79 -11.72
CA HIS A 43 -8.08 0.44 -11.34
C HIS A 43 -6.84 0.50 -10.45
N LEU A 44 -6.87 -0.27 -9.35
CA LEU A 44 -5.75 -0.47 -8.45
C LEU A 44 -5.35 -1.94 -8.52
N SER A 45 -4.09 -2.21 -8.86
CA SER A 45 -3.51 -3.55 -8.80
C SER A 45 -2.42 -3.59 -7.74
N MET A 46 -2.39 -4.66 -6.93
CA MET A 46 -1.43 -4.82 -5.84
C MET A 46 -0.94 -6.26 -5.80
N CYS A 47 0.37 -6.50 -5.70
CA CYS A 47 0.94 -7.83 -5.54
C CYS A 47 2.01 -7.87 -4.44
N ARG A 48 2.26 -9.07 -3.91
CA ARG A 48 3.29 -9.29 -2.89
C ARG A 48 4.66 -9.39 -3.56
N ILE A 49 5.65 -8.68 -3.02
CA ILE A 49 7.05 -8.72 -3.48
C ILE A 49 7.97 -9.12 -2.34
N TRP A 50 9.18 -9.62 -2.67
CA TRP A 50 10.22 -9.97 -1.70
C TRP A 50 9.72 -10.83 -0.52
N ASN A 51 9.08 -11.96 -0.86
CA ASN A 51 8.39 -12.85 0.09
C ASN A 51 9.32 -13.47 1.16
N ASP A 52 10.61 -13.50 0.89
CA ASP A 52 11.68 -13.98 1.76
C ASP A 52 12.03 -12.98 2.88
N ARG A 53 11.60 -11.71 2.75
CA ARG A 53 11.84 -10.69 3.78
C ARG A 53 10.94 -10.89 5.00
N THR A 54 11.53 -10.75 6.18
CA THR A 54 10.85 -10.90 7.47
C THR A 54 10.66 -9.57 8.20
N ASP A 55 11.16 -8.47 7.64
CA ASP A 55 11.11 -7.13 8.23
C ASP A 55 9.81 -6.38 7.94
N GLY A 56 8.86 -7.02 7.25
CA GLY A 56 7.56 -6.45 6.92
C GLY A 56 6.88 -7.16 5.75
N ILE A 57 5.67 -6.73 5.45
CA ILE A 57 4.93 -7.12 4.25
C ILE A 57 5.26 -6.13 3.14
N TRP A 58 5.87 -6.60 2.05
CA TRP A 58 6.21 -5.75 0.91
C TRP A 58 5.21 -5.95 -0.22
N LEU A 59 4.68 -4.84 -0.73
CA LEU A 59 3.69 -4.81 -1.80
C LEU A 59 4.15 -3.89 -2.92
N TYR A 60 3.98 -4.33 -4.16
CA TYR A 60 4.02 -3.46 -5.32
C TYR A 60 2.59 -3.07 -5.71
N VAL A 61 2.39 -1.79 -6.06
CA VAL A 61 1.06 -1.21 -6.27
C VAL A 61 1.05 -0.31 -7.51
N GLU A 62 0.04 -0.51 -8.37
CA GLU A 62 -0.25 0.30 -9.54
C GLU A 62 -1.63 0.95 -9.46
N GLN A 63 -1.73 2.18 -9.94
CA GLN A 63 -3.00 2.84 -10.21
C GLN A 63 -3.03 3.34 -11.66
N ALA A 64 -4.09 2.99 -12.37
CA ALA A 64 -4.32 3.39 -13.75
C ALA A 64 -5.79 3.78 -13.96
N VAL A 65 -6.05 4.62 -14.96
CA VAL A 65 -7.41 4.75 -15.48
C VAL A 65 -7.77 3.47 -16.23
N ALA A 66 -9.02 3.00 -16.11
CA ALA A 66 -9.44 1.72 -16.66
C ALA A 66 -9.26 1.60 -18.19
N SER A 67 -9.26 2.72 -18.90
CA SER A 67 -9.00 2.78 -20.35
C SER A 67 -7.51 2.73 -20.73
N SER A 68 -6.59 2.71 -19.77
CA SER A 68 -5.14 2.73 -20.02
C SER A 68 -4.35 2.00 -18.92
N LEU A 69 -4.70 0.74 -18.65
CA LEU A 69 -4.06 -0.09 -17.61
C LEU A 69 -2.54 -0.24 -17.80
N ASN A 70 -2.06 -0.22 -19.04
CA ASN A 70 -0.63 -0.31 -19.38
C ASN A 70 0.14 1.02 -19.21
N LYS A 71 -0.52 2.09 -18.74
CA LYS A 71 0.08 3.40 -18.48
C LYS A 71 -0.36 3.89 -17.09
N PRO A 72 0.02 3.18 -16.01
CA PRO A 72 -0.35 3.60 -14.66
C PRO A 72 0.20 5.00 -14.39
N TYR A 73 -0.65 5.87 -13.86
CA TYR A 73 -0.24 7.23 -13.48
C TYR A 73 0.50 7.22 -12.13
N ARG A 74 0.36 6.14 -11.35
CA ARG A 74 1.06 5.98 -10.07
C ARG A 74 1.51 4.54 -9.87
N GLN A 75 2.78 4.38 -9.53
CA GLN A 75 3.37 3.12 -9.08
C GLN A 75 4.07 3.36 -7.73
N ARG A 76 3.90 2.47 -6.76
CA ARG A 76 4.55 2.56 -5.44
C ARG A 76 4.92 1.18 -4.94
N VAL A 77 5.92 1.15 -4.07
CA VAL A 77 6.15 0.01 -3.16
C VAL A 77 5.68 0.42 -1.78
N TYR A 78 4.96 -0.47 -1.09
CA TYR A 78 4.55 -0.28 0.30
C TYR A 78 5.19 -1.33 1.19
N LYS A 79 5.62 -0.92 2.38
CA LYS A 79 6.03 -1.82 3.45
C LYS A 79 5.05 -1.71 4.60
N LEU A 80 4.38 -2.81 4.93
CA LEU A 80 3.45 -2.86 6.06
C LEU A 80 4.13 -3.52 7.26
N THR A 81 4.07 -2.86 8.41
CA THR A 81 4.68 -3.34 9.66
C THR A 81 3.71 -3.17 10.82
N HIS A 82 3.58 -4.17 11.68
CA HIS A 82 2.83 -4.04 12.92
C HIS A 82 3.54 -3.07 13.87
N THR A 83 2.83 -2.05 14.34
CA THR A 83 3.29 -1.11 15.36
C THR A 83 2.60 -1.33 16.70
N GLY A 84 1.54 -2.15 16.72
CA GLY A 84 0.84 -2.61 17.92
C GLY A 84 -0.13 -3.76 17.62
N PRO A 85 -0.87 -4.26 18.62
CA PRO A 85 -1.83 -5.37 18.45
C PRO A 85 -2.90 -5.09 17.38
N ASP A 86 -3.40 -3.85 17.35
CA ASP A 86 -4.46 -3.39 16.44
C ASP A 86 -3.99 -2.19 15.61
N GLU A 87 -2.69 -2.05 15.39
CA GLU A 87 -2.12 -0.95 14.62
C GLU A 87 -1.01 -1.44 13.68
N PHE A 88 -0.99 -0.87 12.48
CA PHE A 88 0.12 -1.03 11.56
C PHE A 88 0.48 0.26 10.86
N SER A 89 1.73 0.36 10.45
CA SER A 89 2.24 1.38 9.55
C SER A 89 2.31 0.86 8.11
N SER A 90 2.10 1.76 7.16
CA SER A 90 2.38 1.57 5.73
C SER A 90 3.37 2.63 5.29
N GLU A 91 4.64 2.25 5.19
CA GLU A 91 5.68 3.09 4.61
C GLU A 91 5.55 3.08 3.09
N ILE A 92 5.81 4.23 2.47
CA ILE A 92 5.62 4.42 1.03
C ILE A 92 6.97 4.65 0.36
N PHE A 93 7.21 3.95 -0.74
CA PHE A 93 8.42 4.07 -1.54
C PHE A 93 8.09 4.42 -2.99
N THR A 94 8.89 5.32 -3.56
CA THR A 94 8.90 5.63 -5.00
C THR A 94 9.89 4.73 -5.72
N LEU A 95 9.73 4.57 -7.03
CA LEU A 95 10.57 3.70 -7.87
C LEU A 95 11.35 4.56 -8.86
N LYS A 96 12.67 4.34 -8.96
CA LYS A 96 13.52 5.02 -9.96
C LYS A 96 13.17 4.61 -11.39
N ASN A 97 12.98 3.31 -11.62
CA ASN A 97 12.73 2.74 -12.95
C ASN A 97 11.30 2.15 -13.06
N ALA A 98 10.30 2.93 -12.67
CA ALA A 98 8.92 2.46 -12.60
C ALA A 98 8.42 1.83 -13.92
N LYS A 99 8.80 2.38 -15.07
CA LYS A 99 8.33 1.90 -16.39
C LYS A 99 8.67 0.44 -16.68
N ASP A 100 9.79 -0.06 -16.15
CA ASP A 100 10.28 -1.41 -16.42
C ASP A 100 9.43 -2.49 -15.75
N VAL A 101 8.71 -2.11 -14.69
CA VAL A 101 7.91 -3.02 -13.85
C VAL A 101 6.40 -2.80 -14.01
N ILE A 102 5.97 -2.04 -15.03
CA ILE A 102 4.54 -1.88 -15.32
C ILE A 102 3.89 -3.25 -15.56
N GLY A 103 2.78 -3.54 -14.89
CA GLY A 103 2.06 -4.80 -14.97
C GLY A 103 2.72 -5.95 -14.21
N LEU A 104 3.62 -5.69 -13.26
CA LEU A 104 4.31 -6.73 -12.48
C LEU A 104 3.34 -7.70 -11.78
N ALA A 105 2.19 -7.22 -11.31
CA ALA A 105 1.16 -8.09 -10.71
C ALA A 105 0.61 -9.15 -11.67
N ALA A 106 0.61 -8.89 -12.98
CA ALA A 106 0.16 -9.84 -14.00
C ALA A 106 1.31 -10.67 -14.60
N ASP A 107 2.56 -10.26 -14.36
CA ASP A 107 3.77 -10.87 -14.92
C ASP A 107 4.88 -10.91 -13.87
N ALA A 108 4.90 -11.99 -13.10
CA ALA A 108 5.87 -12.21 -12.03
C ALA A 108 7.32 -12.25 -12.54
N SER A 109 7.58 -12.46 -13.84
CA SER A 109 8.94 -12.42 -14.40
C SER A 109 9.56 -11.02 -14.28
N LYS A 110 8.76 -9.96 -14.16
CA LYS A 110 9.21 -8.58 -13.93
C LYS A 110 9.72 -8.34 -12.52
N MET A 111 9.49 -9.27 -11.57
CA MET A 111 10.03 -9.18 -10.20
C MET A 111 11.55 -9.00 -10.21
N GLN A 112 12.26 -9.65 -11.14
CA GLN A 112 13.72 -9.54 -11.25
C GLN A 112 14.20 -8.13 -11.66
N LEU A 113 13.32 -7.28 -12.19
CA LEU A 113 13.62 -5.90 -12.55
C LEU A 113 13.44 -4.94 -11.36
N LEU A 114 12.71 -5.38 -10.31
CA LEU A 114 12.45 -4.61 -9.10
C LEU A 114 13.49 -4.91 -8.02
N GLN A 115 14.54 -4.08 -7.99
CA GLN A 115 15.61 -4.18 -7.00
C GLN A 115 15.34 -3.25 -5.80
N PHE A 116 15.79 -3.66 -4.62
CA PHE A 116 15.56 -2.90 -3.39
C PHE A 116 16.27 -1.53 -3.40
N GLU A 117 17.41 -1.43 -4.07
CA GLU A 117 18.20 -0.20 -4.20
C GLU A 117 17.56 0.81 -5.18
N HIS A 118 16.56 0.36 -5.94
CA HIS A 118 15.80 1.18 -6.90
C HIS A 118 14.54 1.79 -6.29
N ILE A 119 14.26 1.53 -5.01
CA ILE A 119 13.18 2.17 -4.28
C ILE A 119 13.71 3.23 -3.31
N GLU A 120 12.95 4.31 -3.14
CA GLU A 120 13.29 5.41 -2.25
C GLU A 120 12.12 5.75 -1.33
N ALA A 121 12.38 5.79 -0.03
CA ALA A 121 11.37 6.07 0.99
C ALA A 121 10.83 7.50 0.83
N LYS A 122 9.50 7.63 0.80
CA LYS A 122 8.81 8.92 0.86
C LYS A 122 8.60 9.29 2.33
N ASN A 123 9.65 9.79 2.96
CA ASN A 123 9.65 10.20 4.37
C ASN A 123 8.50 11.17 4.66
N GLY A 124 7.89 11.05 5.85
CA GLY A 124 6.73 11.84 6.26
C GLY A 124 5.38 11.37 5.68
N CYS A 125 5.37 10.43 4.74
CA CYS A 125 4.14 9.91 4.12
C CYS A 125 3.67 8.57 4.66
N THR A 126 4.24 8.11 5.77
CA THR A 126 3.81 6.88 6.42
C THR A 126 2.35 7.00 6.83
N VAL A 127 1.56 6.02 6.42
CA VAL A 127 0.16 5.91 6.82
C VAL A 127 0.08 5.02 8.06
N ILE A 128 -0.63 5.47 9.08
CA ILE A 128 -0.93 4.66 10.27
C ILE A 128 -2.38 4.23 10.21
N LEU A 129 -2.63 2.92 10.36
CA LEU A 129 -3.96 2.33 10.33
C LEU A 129 -4.24 1.61 11.65
N LYS A 130 -5.37 1.96 12.27
CA LYS A 130 -5.87 1.37 13.50
C LYS A 130 -7.09 0.51 13.22
N ARG A 131 -7.07 -0.72 13.74
CA ARG A 131 -8.17 -1.67 13.65
C ARG A 131 -9.21 -1.39 14.73
N ASN A 132 -10.47 -1.44 14.35
CA ASN A 132 -11.62 -1.53 15.23
C ASN A 132 -12.61 -2.55 14.65
N GLY A 133 -12.65 -3.75 15.25
CA GLY A 133 -13.45 -4.87 14.74
C GLY A 133 -13.02 -5.32 13.33
N SER A 134 -13.91 -5.17 12.35
CA SER A 134 -13.68 -5.50 10.94
C SER A 134 -13.18 -4.31 10.11
N VAL A 135 -12.94 -3.14 10.71
CA VAL A 135 -12.57 -1.93 9.98
C VAL A 135 -11.18 -1.48 10.41
N TYR A 136 -10.33 -1.08 9.47
CA TYR A 136 -9.13 -0.29 9.75
C TYR A 136 -9.34 1.13 9.27
N THR A 137 -8.93 2.11 10.05
CA THR A 137 -9.03 3.52 9.67
C THR A 137 -7.75 4.26 10.01
N GLY A 138 -7.44 5.31 9.25
CA GLY A 138 -6.30 6.17 9.53
C GLY A 138 -5.78 6.85 8.28
N GLY A 139 -4.50 7.20 8.28
CA GLY A 139 -3.97 8.14 7.31
C GLY A 139 -2.54 8.58 7.58
N THR A 140 -2.07 9.54 6.80
CA THR A 140 -0.84 10.29 7.10
C THR A 140 -1.05 11.17 8.33
N GLN A 141 0.01 11.37 9.12
CA GLN A 141 -0.03 12.24 10.29
C GLN A 141 0.35 13.67 9.91
N GLY A 142 -0.45 14.64 10.35
CA GLY A 142 -0.17 16.07 10.17
C GLY A 142 0.06 16.47 8.71
N THR A 143 1.12 17.24 8.49
CA THR A 143 1.49 17.82 7.18
C THR A 143 2.85 17.34 6.69
N ASP A 144 3.38 16.26 7.26
CA ASP A 144 4.77 15.85 7.05
C ASP A 144 5.02 15.25 5.67
N CYS A 145 3.96 14.80 5.00
CA CYS A 145 4.05 14.26 3.65
C CYS A 145 4.15 15.37 2.62
N SER A 146 5.36 15.90 2.43
CA SER A 146 5.64 16.94 1.44
C SER A 146 5.19 16.56 0.02
N SER A 147 4.70 17.56 -0.70
CA SER A 147 4.21 17.45 -2.07
C SER A 147 4.56 18.72 -2.82
N ASP A 148 4.65 18.61 -4.14
CA ASP A 148 4.68 19.76 -5.07
C ASP A 148 3.53 19.66 -6.10
N LEU A 149 2.66 18.65 -5.93
CA LEU A 149 1.56 18.40 -6.86
C LEU A 149 0.63 19.60 -6.90
N ARG A 150 0.60 20.30 -8.04
CA ARG A 150 -0.21 21.51 -8.26
C ARG A 150 0.04 22.61 -7.21
N GLY A 151 1.28 22.71 -6.70
CA GLY A 151 1.68 23.73 -5.73
C GLY A 151 1.24 23.47 -4.28
N ALA A 152 0.68 22.29 -3.97
CA ALA A 152 0.32 21.93 -2.61
C ALA A 152 1.56 21.56 -1.80
N ALA A 153 1.82 22.24 -0.68
CA ALA A 153 3.01 22.01 0.17
C ALA A 153 3.07 20.61 0.81
N TYR A 154 1.91 19.97 1.00
CA TYR A 154 1.80 18.63 1.55
C TYR A 154 0.59 17.90 0.95
N ALA A 155 0.60 16.58 1.07
CA ALA A 155 -0.51 15.72 0.73
C ALA A 155 -0.95 14.94 1.98
N THR A 156 -2.24 14.78 2.17
CA THR A 156 -2.78 13.94 3.26
C THR A 156 -3.49 12.74 2.68
N THR A 157 -3.35 11.59 3.32
CA THR A 157 -4.11 10.38 2.96
C THR A 157 -5.07 10.05 4.07
N LYS A 158 -6.30 9.67 3.73
CA LYS A 158 -7.26 9.06 4.67
C LYS A 158 -7.80 7.77 4.08
N ILE A 159 -7.73 6.70 4.86
CA ILE A 159 -8.08 5.36 4.45
C ILE A 159 -9.06 4.76 5.44
N THR A 160 -10.06 4.08 4.88
CA THR A 160 -10.94 3.17 5.60
C THR A 160 -10.89 1.83 4.87
N LEU A 161 -10.31 0.82 5.54
CA LEU A 161 -10.30 -0.56 5.08
C LEU A 161 -11.44 -1.32 5.76
N VAL A 162 -12.38 -1.90 5.01
CA VAL A 162 -13.42 -2.79 5.56
C VAL A 162 -13.10 -4.24 5.21
N MET A 163 -12.96 -5.08 6.22
CA MET A 163 -12.82 -6.53 6.08
C MET A 163 -14.16 -7.14 5.68
N GLY A 164 -14.22 -7.63 4.43
CA GLY A 164 -15.37 -8.28 3.80
C GLY A 164 -15.11 -8.45 2.31
N ASN A 165 -16.01 -9.10 1.56
CA ASN A 165 -15.84 -9.41 0.12
C ASN A 165 -15.75 -8.18 -0.81
N SER A 166 -15.64 -6.95 -0.30
CA SER A 166 -15.41 -5.75 -1.10
C SER A 166 -14.85 -4.62 -0.25
N PHE A 167 -13.64 -4.22 -0.58
CA PHE A 167 -12.96 -3.06 -0.05
C PHE A 167 -13.59 -1.77 -0.63
N ARG A 168 -14.01 -0.82 0.22
CA ARG A 168 -14.52 0.49 -0.20
C ARG A 168 -13.61 1.62 0.30
N GLY A 169 -12.87 2.23 -0.61
CA GLY A 169 -12.35 3.60 -0.44
C GLY A 169 -10.83 3.74 -0.46
N ILE A 170 -10.30 4.34 -1.53
CA ILE A 170 -9.02 5.06 -1.53
C ILE A 170 -9.37 6.54 -1.64
N GLY A 171 -9.24 7.29 -0.56
CA GLY A 171 -9.25 8.75 -0.58
C GLY A 171 -7.83 9.25 -0.79
N ILE A 172 -7.61 9.93 -1.92
CA ILE A 172 -6.41 10.74 -2.17
C ILE A 172 -6.62 12.14 -1.60
#